data_AF-A0A1L9UL60-F1
#
_entry.id   AF-A0A1L9UL60-F1
#
_cell.length_a   1.000
_cell.length_b   1.000
_cell.length_c   1.000
_cell.angle_alpha   90.00
_cell.angle_beta   90.00
_cell.angle_gamma   90.00
#
_symmetry.space_group_name_H-M   'P 1'
#
loop_
_entity.id
_entity.type
_entity.pdbx_description
1 polymer ?
#
loop_
_entity_poly.entity_id
_entity_poly.type
_entity_poly.pdbx_seq_one_letter_code
_entity_poly.pdbx_strand_id
1 'polypeptide(L)'
;MSSLREELITPPKASIQILGTHITDKQVRNIDFDLWVDCTKVAGIKYIMASTSTERICHSWEDPYQKQDNPGDMLEGWLKYWLDDCAERDRTWTLHKLVSFPQADYAAMKLYIQRLAHEASYGGSIEVILHIPSLKPNDNDQGYKNAQNARIQVEWRFECPFIPTDHHWNRLVVYAMVDRKKGWMDPNAPRPFYGQSPLRRARAINSIYYEVQNADGSTSRELYWPWGCDGSPAID
;
A
#
# COMPACT_ATOMS: atom_id res chain seq x y z
N MET A 1 -25.13 -4.88 10.70
CA MET A 1 -24.36 -6.07 11.10
C MET A 1 -23.77 -6.66 9.84
N SER A 2 -22.47 -6.89 9.79
CA SER A 2 -21.82 -7.61 8.68
C SER A 2 -22.36 -9.04 8.61
N SER A 3 -22.56 -9.56 7.40
CA SER A 3 -22.86 -10.98 7.25
C SER A 3 -21.62 -11.83 7.55
N LEU A 4 -21.80 -13.06 8.03
CA LEU A 4 -20.71 -14.01 8.25
C LEU A 4 -19.84 -14.15 6.99
N ARG A 5 -20.49 -14.20 5.83
CA ARG A 5 -19.84 -14.21 4.52
C ARG A 5 -18.93 -13.00 4.33
N GLU A 6 -19.43 -11.80 4.58
CA GLU A 6 -18.63 -10.56 4.50
C GLU A 6 -17.43 -10.62 5.45
N GLU A 7 -17.58 -11.12 6.66
CA GLU A 7 -16.45 -11.23 7.60
C GLU A 7 -15.36 -12.19 7.10
N LEU A 8 -15.75 -13.31 6.48
CA LEU A 8 -14.84 -14.31 5.91
C LEU A 8 -14.07 -13.77 4.70
N ILE A 9 -14.72 -12.98 3.84
CA ILE A 9 -14.16 -12.52 2.57
C ILE A 9 -13.74 -11.06 2.54
N THR A 10 -13.84 -10.32 3.65
CA THR A 10 -13.30 -8.96 3.69
C THR A 10 -11.78 -9.02 3.88
N PRO A 11 -10.98 -8.41 2.99
CA PRO A 11 -9.53 -8.41 3.13
C PRO A 11 -9.09 -7.66 4.39
N PRO A 12 -7.94 -8.03 4.99
CA PRO A 12 -7.35 -7.25 6.06
C PRO A 12 -7.00 -5.84 5.57
N LYS A 13 -7.07 -4.84 6.46
CA LYS A 13 -6.70 -3.47 6.11
C LYS A 13 -5.21 -3.44 5.79
N ALA A 14 -4.86 -3.07 4.56
CA ALA A 14 -3.49 -2.89 4.12
C ALA A 14 -3.35 -1.55 3.41
N SER A 15 -2.24 -0.86 3.62
CA SER A 15 -1.95 0.40 2.96
C SER A 15 -0.47 0.57 2.64
N ILE A 16 -0.19 1.42 1.65
CA ILE A 16 1.16 1.87 1.33
C ILE A 16 1.27 3.35 1.65
N GLN A 17 2.37 3.72 2.29
CA GLN A 17 2.75 5.10 2.53
C GLN A 17 3.94 5.45 1.64
N ILE A 18 3.86 6.61 0.96
CA ILE A 18 4.95 7.21 0.19
C ILE A 18 5.29 8.54 0.83
N LEU A 19 6.45 8.59 1.47
CA LEU A 19 6.93 9.72 2.24
C LEU A 19 8.09 10.39 1.51
N GLY A 20 7.92 11.67 1.18
CA GLY A 20 8.97 12.54 0.64
C GLY A 20 9.53 13.43 1.73
N THR A 21 10.84 13.37 1.96
CA THR A 21 11.52 14.27 2.90
C THR A 21 12.78 14.89 2.31
N HIS A 22 13.07 16.13 2.68
CA HIS A 22 14.38 16.75 2.47
C HIS A 22 15.07 17.06 3.80
N ILE A 23 16.39 17.22 3.74
CA ILE A 23 17.21 17.69 4.86
C ILE A 23 17.44 19.18 4.63
N THR A 24 17.08 20.00 5.62
CA THR A 24 17.39 21.44 5.60
C THR A 24 18.84 21.70 6.02
N ASP A 25 19.34 22.91 5.78
CA ASP A 25 20.68 23.35 6.20
C ASP A 25 20.92 23.18 7.72
N LYS A 26 19.84 23.15 8.51
CA LYS A 26 19.84 22.90 9.96
C LYS A 26 19.88 21.42 10.32
N GLN A 27 20.10 20.53 9.35
CA GLN A 27 20.01 19.07 9.48
C GLN A 27 18.65 18.56 9.98
N VAL A 28 17.59 19.36 9.83
CA VAL A 28 16.23 18.97 10.21
C VAL A 28 15.57 18.27 9.03
N ARG A 29 15.03 17.07 9.27
CA ARG A 29 14.23 16.31 8.29
C ARG A 29 12.84 16.93 8.20
N ASN A 30 12.53 17.54 7.06
CA ASN A 30 11.22 18.10 6.76
C ASN A 30 10.41 17.15 5.87
N ILE A 31 9.09 17.08 6.09
CA ILE A 31 8.17 16.27 5.28
C ILE A 31 7.53 17.13 4.20
N ASP A 32 7.91 16.86 2.94
CA ASP A 32 7.38 17.52 1.76
C ASP A 32 6.01 16.97 1.37
N PHE A 33 5.86 15.65 1.35
CA PHE A 33 4.60 14.97 1.08
C PHE A 33 4.50 13.65 1.85
N ASP A 34 3.28 13.24 2.16
CA ASP A 34 2.97 12.01 2.89
C ASP A 34 1.70 11.37 2.28
N LEU A 35 1.89 10.49 1.31
CA LEU A 35 0.80 9.94 0.50
C LEU A 35 0.41 8.56 1.01
N TRP A 36 -0.88 8.34 1.22
CA TRP A 36 -1.42 7.04 1.66
C TRP A 36 -2.27 6.39 0.58
N VAL A 37 -2.03 5.10 0.30
CA VAL A 37 -2.80 4.32 -0.68
C VAL A 37 -3.44 3.13 -0.01
N ASP A 38 -4.76 3.00 -0.19
CA ASP A 38 -5.52 1.85 0.24
C ASP A 38 -5.29 0.66 -0.71
N CYS A 39 -4.78 -0.45 -0.18
CA CYS A 39 -4.47 -1.66 -0.94
C CYS A 39 -5.57 -2.71 -0.83
N THR A 40 -6.64 -2.47 -0.06
CA THR A 40 -7.71 -3.47 0.15
C THR A 40 -8.43 -3.85 -1.13
N LYS A 41 -8.45 -2.97 -2.14
CA LYS A 41 -9.11 -3.21 -3.44
C LYS A 41 -8.30 -4.08 -4.40
N VAL A 42 -7.03 -4.33 -4.12
CA VAL A 42 -6.12 -5.15 -4.96
C VAL A 42 -5.71 -6.45 -4.26
N ALA A 43 -6.55 -6.92 -3.34
CA ALA A 43 -6.34 -8.13 -2.57
C ALA A 43 -7.10 -9.32 -3.17
N GLY A 44 -6.38 -10.41 -3.44
CA GLY A 44 -6.94 -11.69 -3.86
C GLY A 44 -6.82 -12.74 -2.74
N ILE A 45 -7.73 -13.70 -2.70
CA ILE A 45 -7.62 -14.85 -1.79
C ILE A 45 -6.76 -15.89 -2.49
N LYS A 46 -5.62 -16.23 -1.89
CA LYS A 46 -4.68 -17.21 -2.43
C LYS A 46 -4.88 -18.59 -1.82
N TYR A 47 -5.25 -18.63 -0.54
CA TYR A 47 -5.40 -19.88 0.19
C TYR A 47 -6.49 -19.76 1.24
N ILE A 48 -7.27 -20.83 1.39
CA ILE A 48 -8.17 -21.01 2.51
C ILE A 48 -7.98 -22.38 3.14
N MET A 49 -8.15 -22.42 4.45
CA MET A 49 -8.16 -23.63 5.22
C MET A 49 -9.24 -23.53 6.29
N ALA A 50 -10.04 -24.57 6.45
CA ALA A 50 -10.88 -24.74 7.60
C ALA A 50 -10.57 -26.08 8.26
N SER A 51 -10.47 -26.11 9.57
CA SER A 51 -10.04 -27.30 10.31
C SER A 51 -10.70 -27.40 11.67
N THR A 52 -11.02 -28.62 12.07
CA THR A 52 -11.46 -29.03 13.41
C THR A 52 -10.49 -30.09 13.95
N SER A 53 -10.82 -30.73 15.07
CA SER A 53 -10.05 -31.88 15.57
C SER A 53 -10.15 -33.13 14.68
N THR A 54 -11.17 -33.22 13.83
CA THR A 54 -11.48 -34.43 13.03
C THR A 54 -11.42 -34.20 11.53
N GLU A 55 -11.63 -32.96 11.08
CA GLU A 55 -11.74 -32.64 9.67
C GLU A 55 -10.84 -31.47 9.28
N ARG A 56 -10.39 -31.49 8.03
CA ARG A 56 -9.63 -30.40 7.44
C ARG A 56 -9.98 -30.28 5.97
N ILE A 57 -10.33 -29.07 5.56
CA ILE A 57 -10.45 -28.68 4.17
C ILE A 57 -9.41 -27.62 3.85
N CYS A 58 -8.83 -27.70 2.66
CA CYS A 58 -7.91 -26.69 2.16
C CYS A 58 -8.14 -26.48 0.67
N HIS A 59 -7.96 -25.24 0.23
CA HIS A 59 -8.04 -24.88 -1.17
C HIS A 59 -7.08 -23.73 -1.46
N SER A 60 -6.40 -23.80 -2.60
CA SER A 60 -5.43 -22.80 -3.06
C SER A 60 -5.70 -22.44 -4.50
N TRP A 61 -5.53 -21.17 -4.83
CA TRP A 61 -5.62 -20.66 -6.20
C TRP A 61 -4.22 -20.30 -6.71
N GLU A 62 -3.90 -20.74 -7.93
CA GLU A 62 -2.69 -20.32 -8.63
C GLU A 62 -2.76 -18.85 -9.03
N ASP A 63 -3.90 -18.44 -9.58
CA ASP A 63 -4.26 -17.05 -9.85
C ASP A 63 -5.37 -16.62 -8.86
N PRO A 64 -5.06 -15.82 -7.82
CA PRO A 64 -6.04 -15.41 -6.82
C PRO A 64 -7.09 -14.40 -7.36
N TYR A 65 -6.97 -13.99 -8.63
CA TYR A 65 -7.85 -13.04 -9.32
C TYR A 65 -8.79 -13.72 -10.35
N GLN A 66 -8.44 -14.90 -10.86
CA GLN A 66 -9.33 -15.72 -11.70
C GLN A 66 -10.11 -16.73 -10.85
N LYS A 67 -11.28 -16.31 -10.37
CA LYS A 67 -12.14 -17.14 -9.51
C LYS A 67 -13.17 -17.87 -10.36
N GLN A 68 -12.91 -19.13 -10.70
CA GLN A 68 -13.95 -20.06 -11.18
C GLN A 68 -14.94 -20.42 -10.06
N ASP A 69 -14.44 -20.51 -8.82
CA ASP A 69 -15.22 -20.80 -7.61
C ASP A 69 -15.23 -19.60 -6.65
N ASN A 70 -16.32 -19.45 -5.87
CA ASN A 70 -16.46 -18.37 -4.90
C ASN A 70 -15.97 -18.80 -3.50
N PRO A 71 -14.83 -18.29 -3.00
CA PRO A 71 -14.26 -18.69 -1.71
C PRO A 71 -15.20 -18.43 -0.53
N GLY A 72 -16.03 -17.38 -0.63
CA GLY A 72 -16.98 -17.02 0.43
C GLY A 72 -18.06 -18.07 0.61
N ASP A 73 -18.61 -18.57 -0.50
CA ASP A 73 -19.68 -19.55 -0.47
C ASP A 73 -19.17 -20.90 0.06
N MET A 74 -17.92 -21.25 -0.27
CA MET A 74 -17.27 -22.47 0.22
C MET A 74 -17.03 -22.44 1.73
N LEU A 75 -16.47 -21.34 2.25
CA LEU A 75 -16.22 -21.19 3.70
C LEU A 75 -17.53 -21.06 4.50
N GLU A 76 -18.49 -20.30 3.98
CA GLU A 76 -19.79 -20.14 4.62
C GLU A 76 -20.55 -21.46 4.66
N GLY A 77 -20.57 -22.21 3.55
CA GLY A 77 -21.22 -23.52 3.47
C GLY A 77 -20.61 -24.52 4.46
N TRP A 78 -19.27 -24.59 4.51
CA TRP A 78 -18.58 -25.47 5.46
C TRP A 78 -18.87 -25.08 6.91
N LEU A 79 -18.80 -23.78 7.25
CA LEU A 79 -19.01 -23.33 8.62
C LEU A 79 -20.47 -23.53 9.06
N LYS A 80 -21.45 -23.31 8.17
CA LYS A 80 -22.86 -23.60 8.46
C LYS A 80 -23.09 -25.09 8.68
N TYR A 81 -22.59 -25.94 7.78
CA TYR A 81 -22.67 -27.40 7.93
C TYR A 81 -22.09 -27.82 9.29
N TRP A 82 -20.90 -27.31 9.62
CA TRP A 82 -20.29 -27.63 10.91
C TRP A 82 -21.09 -27.09 12.10
N LEU A 83 -21.62 -25.87 12.06
CA LEU A 83 -22.42 -25.35 13.17
C LEU A 83 -23.75 -26.11 13.35
N ASP A 84 -24.36 -26.60 12.26
CA ASP A 84 -25.65 -27.27 12.26
C ASP A 84 -25.56 -28.78 12.59
N ASP A 85 -24.41 -29.42 12.32
CA ASP A 85 -24.19 -30.87 12.51
C ASP A 85 -24.03 -31.31 13.99
N CYS A 86 -24.37 -30.46 14.97
CA CYS A 86 -24.21 -30.84 16.38
C CYS A 86 -25.30 -30.35 17.32
N ALA A 87 -25.72 -31.26 18.21
CA ALA A 87 -26.67 -30.97 19.28
C ALA A 87 -26.09 -30.12 20.42
N GLU A 88 -24.77 -29.95 20.48
CA GLU A 88 -24.08 -29.15 21.51
C GLU A 88 -24.06 -27.66 21.13
N ARG A 89 -24.60 -26.82 22.02
CA ARG A 89 -24.82 -25.38 21.77
C ARG A 89 -23.59 -24.49 21.93
N ASP A 90 -22.45 -25.03 22.36
CA ASP A 90 -21.27 -24.26 22.75
C ASP A 90 -20.10 -24.43 21.77
N ARG A 91 -20.39 -24.40 20.46
CA ARG A 91 -19.36 -24.39 19.41
C ARG A 91 -18.80 -22.99 19.22
N THR A 92 -17.48 -22.90 19.15
CA THR A 92 -16.76 -21.65 18.87
C THR A 92 -15.93 -21.79 17.62
N TRP A 93 -15.59 -20.68 16.99
CA TRP A 93 -14.72 -20.68 15.83
C TRP A 93 -13.80 -19.46 15.85
N THR A 94 -12.63 -19.60 15.22
CA THR A 94 -11.66 -18.52 15.08
C THR A 94 -11.33 -18.27 13.62
N LEU A 95 -11.23 -16.99 13.24
CA LEU A 95 -10.82 -16.56 11.90
C LEU A 95 -9.43 -15.95 11.95
N HIS A 96 -8.50 -16.56 11.23
CA HIS A 96 -7.15 -16.07 11.03
C HIS A 96 -7.02 -15.52 9.62
N LYS A 97 -6.87 -14.20 9.51
CA LYS A 97 -6.59 -13.56 8.22
C LYS A 97 -5.11 -13.30 8.10
N LEU A 98 -4.46 -14.00 7.16
CA LEU A 98 -3.05 -13.83 6.86
C LEU A 98 -2.89 -12.96 5.63
N VAL A 99 -1.79 -12.23 5.58
CA VAL A 99 -1.45 -11.35 4.47
C VAL A 99 -0.07 -11.72 3.96
N SER A 100 0.04 -12.00 2.66
CA SER A 100 1.31 -12.15 1.97
C SER A 100 1.47 -11.04 0.93
N PHE A 101 2.65 -10.41 0.96
CA PHE A 101 3.11 -9.45 -0.04
C PHE A 101 4.53 -9.88 -0.46
N PRO A 102 4.75 -10.31 -1.72
CA PRO A 102 6.06 -10.80 -2.13
C PRO A 102 7.14 -9.71 -2.01
N GLN A 103 8.27 -10.04 -1.39
CA GLN A 103 9.34 -9.07 -1.16
C GLN A 103 9.94 -8.52 -2.46
N ALA A 104 9.98 -9.34 -3.52
CA ALA A 104 10.41 -8.91 -4.86
C ALA A 104 9.48 -7.83 -5.43
N ASP A 105 8.17 -8.04 -5.34
CA ASP A 105 7.15 -7.07 -5.78
C ASP A 105 7.28 -5.77 -4.97
N TYR A 106 7.58 -5.88 -3.67
CA TYR A 106 7.74 -4.71 -2.80
C TYR A 106 8.98 -3.91 -3.20
N ALA A 107 10.11 -4.58 -3.42
CA ALA A 107 11.34 -3.94 -3.87
C ALA A 107 11.16 -3.26 -5.24
N ALA A 108 10.50 -3.94 -6.19
CA ALA A 108 10.20 -3.39 -7.51
C ALA A 108 9.31 -2.14 -7.40
N MET A 109 8.29 -2.17 -6.55
CA MET A 109 7.42 -1.03 -6.28
C MET A 109 8.19 0.17 -5.71
N LYS A 110 9.11 -0.05 -4.77
CA LYS A 110 9.94 1.03 -4.22
C LYS A 110 10.75 1.72 -5.30
N LEU A 111 11.48 0.93 -6.10
CA LEU A 111 12.28 1.44 -7.20
C LEU A 111 11.43 2.21 -8.21
N TYR A 112 10.22 1.71 -8.48
CA TYR A 112 9.31 2.36 -9.39
C TYR A 112 8.82 3.73 -8.91
N ILE A 113 8.41 3.83 -7.64
CA ILE A 113 8.00 5.10 -7.02
C ILE A 113 9.16 6.10 -6.97
N GLN A 114 10.37 5.63 -6.66
CA GLN A 114 11.57 6.47 -6.69
C GLN A 114 11.83 7.03 -8.09
N ARG A 115 11.68 6.20 -9.12
CA ARG A 115 11.78 6.64 -10.51
C ARG A 115 10.73 7.70 -10.86
N LEU A 116 9.46 7.53 -10.46
CA LEU A 116 8.41 8.51 -10.71
C LEU A 116 8.74 9.88 -10.10
N ALA A 117 9.26 9.89 -8.88
CA ALA A 117 9.65 11.14 -8.22
C ALA A 117 10.87 11.79 -8.89
N HIS A 118 11.86 10.99 -9.33
CA HIS A 118 12.98 11.50 -10.13
C HIS A 118 12.51 12.09 -11.46
N GLU A 119 11.58 11.44 -12.17
CA GLU A 119 10.96 11.98 -13.38
C GLU A 119 10.17 13.28 -13.11
N ALA A 120 9.63 13.44 -11.91
CA ALA A 120 9.05 14.69 -11.42
C ALA A 120 10.09 15.74 -10.99
N SER A 121 11.39 15.44 -11.10
CA SER A 121 12.52 16.27 -10.66
C SER A 121 12.60 16.47 -9.13
N TYR A 122 11.95 15.63 -8.33
CA TYR A 122 12.03 15.71 -6.87
C TYR A 122 13.44 15.36 -6.38
N GLY A 123 14.09 16.29 -5.68
CA GLY A 123 15.48 16.17 -5.21
C GLY A 123 15.64 15.64 -3.78
N GLY A 124 14.54 15.35 -3.06
CA GLY A 124 14.60 14.83 -1.70
C GLY A 124 14.70 13.31 -1.62
N SER A 125 14.76 12.80 -0.39
CA SER A 125 14.70 11.38 -0.07
C SER A 125 13.26 10.86 -0.11
N ILE A 126 13.10 9.61 -0.55
CA ILE A 126 11.80 8.94 -0.65
C ILE A 126 11.83 7.65 0.15
N GLU A 127 10.81 7.49 0.99
CA GLU A 127 10.59 6.29 1.77
C GLU A 127 9.23 5.69 1.39
N VAL A 128 9.21 4.38 1.12
CA VAL A 128 8.00 3.63 0.81
C VAL A 128 7.82 2.57 1.88
N ILE A 129 6.67 2.60 2.55
CA ILE A 129 6.36 1.77 3.72
C ILE A 129 5.08 0.98 3.45
N LEU A 130 5.13 -0.33 3.67
CA LEU A 130 3.97 -1.21 3.59
C LEU A 130 3.42 -1.44 5.01
N HIS A 131 2.16 -1.06 5.20
CA HIS A 131 1.40 -1.25 6.43
C HIS A 131 0.44 -2.43 6.24
N ILE A 132 0.81 -3.59 6.78
CA ILE A 132 -0.02 -4.81 6.79
C ILE A 132 -0.24 -5.29 8.23
N PRO A 133 -1.38 -5.92 8.55
CA PRO A 133 -1.63 -6.45 9.87
C PRO A 133 -0.59 -7.52 10.20
N SER A 134 0.04 -7.39 11.37
CA SER A 134 1.13 -8.27 11.77
C SER A 134 0.68 -9.73 11.83
N LEU A 135 1.48 -10.61 11.21
CA LEU A 135 1.36 -12.06 11.28
C LEU A 135 1.81 -12.57 12.66
N LYS A 136 1.13 -12.18 13.74
CA LYS A 136 1.29 -12.89 15.01
C LYS A 136 0.17 -13.91 15.11
N PRO A 137 0.40 -15.17 14.71
CA PRO A 137 -0.50 -16.22 15.15
C PRO A 137 -0.44 -16.18 16.68
N ASN A 138 -1.60 -16.01 17.29
CA ASN A 138 -1.73 -16.27 18.71
C ASN A 138 -1.64 -17.79 18.85
N ASP A 139 -0.42 -18.32 18.89
CA ASP A 139 -0.08 -19.74 19.08
C ASP A 139 -0.42 -20.16 20.52
N ASN A 140 -1.64 -19.89 20.95
CA ASN A 140 -2.25 -20.67 22.01
C ASN A 140 -2.69 -22.00 21.38
N ASP A 141 -1.70 -22.86 21.13
CA ASP A 141 -1.86 -24.28 20.79
C ASP A 141 -2.66 -25.05 21.85
N GLN A 142 -2.95 -24.43 22.99
CA GLN A 142 -3.89 -24.93 24.00
C GLN A 142 -5.31 -25.22 23.44
N GLY A 143 -5.72 -24.54 22.35
CA GLY A 143 -7.06 -24.70 21.77
C GLY A 143 -7.29 -26.00 20.98
N TYR A 144 -6.23 -26.74 20.64
CA TYR A 144 -6.32 -27.94 19.78
C TYR A 144 -7.01 -29.13 20.47
N LYS A 145 -7.20 -29.06 21.80
CA LYS A 145 -7.78 -30.16 22.59
C LYS A 145 -9.30 -30.15 22.71
N ASN A 146 -9.99 -29.09 22.27
CA ASN A 146 -11.45 -29.03 22.30
C ASN A 146 -12.03 -29.29 20.91
N ALA A 147 -12.74 -30.41 20.75
CA ALA A 147 -13.46 -30.76 19.52
C ALA A 147 -14.55 -29.72 19.13
N GLN A 148 -14.85 -28.79 20.03
CA GLN A 148 -15.85 -27.73 19.89
C GLN A 148 -15.30 -26.43 19.24
N ASN A 149 -14.04 -26.40 18.79
CA ASN A 149 -13.45 -25.20 18.18
C ASN A 149 -13.04 -25.44 16.72
N ALA A 150 -13.63 -24.68 15.79
CA ALA A 150 -13.25 -24.65 14.38
C ALA A 150 -12.28 -23.50 14.09
N ARG A 151 -11.22 -23.76 13.32
CA ARG A 151 -10.28 -22.72 12.86
C ARG A 151 -10.45 -22.50 11.37
N ILE A 152 -10.66 -21.25 10.97
CA ILE A 152 -10.65 -20.82 9.59
C ILE A 152 -9.43 -19.93 9.38
N GLN A 153 -8.64 -20.23 8.35
CA GLN A 153 -7.51 -19.43 7.92
C GLN A 153 -7.73 -19.00 6.47
N VAL A 154 -7.57 -17.70 6.22
CA VAL A 154 -7.69 -17.10 4.89
C VAL A 154 -6.41 -16.33 4.62
N GLU A 155 -5.62 -16.77 3.65
CA GLU A 155 -4.43 -16.06 3.17
C GLU A 155 -4.80 -15.17 1.99
N TRP A 156 -4.57 -13.88 2.19
CA TRP A 156 -4.71 -12.85 1.19
C TRP A 156 -3.37 -12.55 0.55
N ARG A 157 -3.32 -12.57 -0.78
CA ARG A 157 -2.21 -12.00 -1.54
C ARG A 157 -2.61 -10.61 -2.00
N PHE A 158 -1.81 -9.62 -1.63
CA PHE A 158 -1.98 -8.26 -2.13
C PHE A 158 -1.10 -8.08 -3.36
N GLU A 159 -1.68 -7.50 -4.41
CA GLU A 159 -0.91 -7.04 -5.55
C GLU A 159 -0.33 -5.66 -5.26
N CYS A 160 0.76 -5.35 -5.97
CA CYS A 160 1.30 -4.00 -6.01
C CYS A 160 0.26 -3.08 -6.69
N PRO A 161 -0.28 -2.05 -6.01
CA PRO A 161 -1.22 -1.13 -6.64
C PRO A 161 -0.55 -0.22 -7.70
N PHE A 162 0.78 -0.20 -7.74
CA PHE A 162 1.55 0.57 -8.72
C PHE A 162 2.11 -0.34 -9.80
N ILE A 163 1.39 -0.45 -10.91
CA ILE A 163 1.86 -1.16 -12.09
C ILE A 163 2.47 -0.12 -13.05
N PRO A 164 3.69 -0.32 -13.55
CA PRO A 164 4.34 0.67 -14.42
C PRO A 164 3.54 1.08 -15.66
N THR A 165 2.69 0.19 -16.15
CA THR A 165 1.80 0.43 -17.30
C THR A 165 0.56 1.26 -16.96
N ASP A 166 0.26 1.48 -15.68
CA ASP A 166 -0.88 2.30 -15.26
C ASP A 166 -0.53 3.79 -15.28
N HIS A 167 -0.60 4.37 -16.48
CA HIS A 167 -0.31 5.79 -16.70
C HIS A 167 -1.23 6.75 -15.92
N HIS A 168 -2.43 6.31 -15.51
CA HIS A 168 -3.33 7.15 -14.74
C HIS A 168 -2.85 7.27 -13.30
N TRP A 169 -2.55 6.15 -12.65
CA TRP A 169 -1.98 6.13 -11.30
C TRP A 169 -0.65 6.85 -11.21
N ASN A 170 0.24 6.64 -12.19
CA ASN A 170 1.55 7.32 -12.23
C ASN A 170 1.39 8.84 -12.20
N ARG A 171 0.46 9.37 -12.99
CA ARG A 171 0.17 10.81 -13.03
C ARG A 171 -0.40 11.29 -11.70
N LEU A 172 -1.31 10.54 -11.08
CA LEU A 172 -1.88 10.91 -9.78
C LEU A 172 -0.82 11.02 -8.69
N VAL A 173 0.09 10.04 -8.62
CA VAL A 173 1.22 10.03 -7.69
C VAL A 173 2.10 11.27 -7.90
N VAL A 174 2.52 11.50 -9.14
CA VAL A 174 3.39 12.64 -9.48
C VAL A 174 2.71 13.98 -9.15
N TYR A 175 1.43 14.14 -9.48
CA TYR A 175 0.69 15.34 -9.11
C TYR A 175 0.61 15.52 -7.59
N ALA A 176 0.31 14.47 -6.85
CA ALA A 176 0.24 14.52 -5.40
C ALA A 176 1.58 14.87 -4.74
N MET A 177 2.70 14.38 -5.30
CA MET A 177 4.05 14.75 -4.87
C MET A 177 4.32 16.25 -5.13
N VAL A 178 4.03 16.73 -6.33
CA VAL A 178 4.22 18.14 -6.73
C VAL A 178 3.36 19.08 -5.89
N ASP A 179 2.14 18.66 -5.58
CA ASP A 179 1.19 19.43 -4.78
C ASP A 179 1.44 19.28 -3.27
N ARG A 180 2.52 18.60 -2.86
CA ARG A 180 2.92 18.39 -1.46
C ARG A 180 1.81 17.80 -0.60
N LYS A 181 1.00 16.91 -1.20
CA LYS A 181 -0.19 16.36 -0.55
C LYS A 181 0.19 15.55 0.68
N LYS A 182 -0.68 15.62 1.69
CA LYS A 182 -0.64 14.79 2.90
C LYS A 182 -1.96 14.05 3.06
N GLY A 183 -1.90 12.75 3.32
CA GLY A 183 -3.05 11.87 3.54
C GLY A 183 -3.41 10.97 2.35
N TRP A 184 -4.65 10.45 2.39
CA TRP A 184 -5.12 9.42 1.48
C TRP A 184 -5.25 9.90 0.03
N MET A 185 -4.71 9.11 -0.89
CA MET A 185 -4.93 9.23 -2.31
C MET A 185 -6.23 8.54 -2.69
N ASP A 186 -6.99 9.20 -3.55
CA ASP A 186 -8.19 8.64 -4.14
C ASP A 186 -7.91 8.40 -5.65
N PRO A 187 -7.95 7.14 -6.13
CA PRO A 187 -7.78 6.82 -7.55
C PRO A 187 -8.78 7.54 -8.46
N ASN A 188 -9.97 7.83 -7.93
CA ASN A 188 -11.08 8.40 -8.65
C ASN A 188 -11.16 9.92 -8.49
N ALA A 189 -10.25 10.52 -7.72
CA ALA A 189 -10.22 11.96 -7.58
C ALA A 189 -10.06 12.61 -8.96
N PRO A 190 -10.83 13.67 -9.24
CA PRO A 190 -10.67 14.40 -10.48
C PRO A 190 -9.23 14.87 -10.61
N ARG A 191 -8.68 14.77 -11.83
CA ARG A 191 -7.34 15.31 -12.10
C ARG A 191 -7.34 16.79 -11.71
N PRO A 192 -6.30 17.28 -11.03
CA PRO A 192 -6.15 18.70 -10.77
C PRO A 192 -6.26 19.48 -12.10
N PHE A 193 -7.30 20.31 -12.25
CA PHE A 193 -7.53 21.15 -13.42
C PHE A 193 -6.55 22.33 -13.39
N TYR A 194 -5.34 22.13 -13.89
CA TYR A 194 -4.41 23.24 -14.07
C TYR A 194 -3.71 23.06 -15.40
N GLY A 195 -3.88 24.02 -16.32
CA GLY A 195 -3.26 24.05 -17.65
C GLY A 195 -1.73 24.18 -17.65
N GLN A 196 -1.04 23.74 -16.59
CA GLN A 196 0.40 23.76 -16.44
C GLN A 196 0.92 22.36 -16.09
N SER A 197 1.99 21.94 -16.76
CA SER A 197 2.63 20.64 -16.51
C SER A 197 3.18 20.54 -15.08
N PRO A 198 3.29 19.33 -14.50
CA PRO A 198 3.90 19.10 -13.19
C PRO A 198 5.26 19.80 -13.04
N LEU A 199 6.07 19.73 -14.11
CA LEU A 199 7.37 20.41 -14.20
C LEU A 199 7.25 21.93 -14.08
N ARG A 200 6.22 22.58 -14.64
CA ARG A 200 6.02 24.02 -14.50
C ARG A 200 5.62 24.41 -13.08
N ARG A 201 4.86 23.57 -12.37
CA ARG A 201 4.47 23.82 -10.98
C ARG A 201 5.63 23.62 -10.02
N ALA A 202 6.42 22.58 -10.23
CA ALA A 202 7.71 22.39 -9.56
C ALA A 202 8.64 23.61 -9.74
N ARG A 203 8.68 24.16 -10.96
CA ARG A 203 9.50 25.34 -11.33
C ARG A 203 8.97 26.69 -10.82
N ALA A 204 7.69 26.79 -10.47
CA ALA A 204 7.09 28.04 -10.01
C ALA A 204 7.48 28.38 -8.56
N ILE A 205 8.08 27.42 -7.84
CA ILE A 205 8.51 27.55 -6.46
C ILE A 205 10.03 27.75 -6.46
N ASN A 206 10.48 29.01 -6.59
CA ASN A 206 11.87 29.50 -6.47
C ASN A 206 12.95 28.85 -7.38
N SER A 207 13.21 29.45 -8.55
CA SER A 207 14.43 29.20 -9.35
C SER A 207 15.67 29.82 -8.69
N ILE A 208 16.76 29.08 -8.52
CA ILE A 208 18.06 29.64 -8.12
C ILE A 208 19.05 29.46 -9.29
N TYR A 209 19.75 30.53 -9.65
CA TYR A 209 20.80 30.51 -10.67
C TYR A 209 22.16 30.30 -9.99
N TYR A 210 22.93 29.31 -10.45
CA TYR A 210 24.34 29.20 -10.09
C TYR A 210 25.21 29.43 -11.32
N GLU A 211 26.28 30.20 -11.13
CA GLU A 211 27.32 30.38 -12.13
C GLU A 211 28.42 29.33 -11.88
N VAL A 212 28.54 28.38 -12.79
CA VAL A 212 29.56 27.33 -12.79
C VAL A 212 30.71 27.81 -13.67
N GLN A 213 31.91 27.95 -13.10
CA GLN A 213 33.11 28.19 -13.90
C GLN A 213 33.58 26.86 -14.49
N ASN A 214 33.52 26.77 -15.81
CA ASN A 214 34.04 25.65 -16.57
C ASN A 214 35.58 25.65 -16.51
N ALA A 215 36.18 24.50 -16.80
CA ALA A 215 37.63 24.30 -16.76
C ALA A 215 38.42 25.20 -17.75
N ASP A 216 37.74 25.77 -18.75
CA ASP A 216 38.30 26.74 -19.71
C ASP A 216 38.18 28.21 -19.25
N GLY A 217 37.69 28.45 -18.03
CA GLY A 217 37.48 29.79 -17.47
C GLY A 217 36.18 30.46 -17.94
N SER A 218 35.35 29.81 -18.76
CA SER A 218 34.03 30.32 -19.13
C SER A 218 33.02 30.08 -18.01
N THR A 219 32.14 31.05 -17.77
CA THR A 219 31.07 30.91 -16.78
C THR A 219 29.81 30.39 -17.46
N SER A 220 29.39 29.16 -17.16
CA SER A 220 28.09 28.64 -17.55
C SER A 220 27.07 28.95 -16.45
N ARG A 221 25.88 29.40 -16.84
CA ARG A 221 24.76 29.52 -15.90
C ARG A 221 24.00 28.20 -15.90
N GLU A 222 24.24 27.40 -14.87
CA GLU A 222 23.45 26.20 -14.65
C GLU A 222 22.26 26.52 -13.75
N LEU A 223 21.10 26.02 -14.18
CA LEU A 223 19.84 26.35 -13.58
C LEU A 223 19.43 25.18 -12.68
N TYR A 224 19.60 25.37 -11.38
CA TYR A 224 19.30 24.35 -10.37
C TYR A 224 17.94 24.64 -9.75
N TRP A 225 17.09 23.61 -9.66
CA TRP A 225 15.72 23.73 -9.15
C TRP A 225 15.64 23.12 -7.76
N PRO A 226 15.67 23.92 -6.70
CA PRO A 226 15.66 23.40 -5.37
C PRO A 226 14.24 23.01 -5.00
N TRP A 227 13.92 21.72 -5.16
CA TRP A 227 12.85 21.13 -4.38
C TRP A 227 13.26 21.18 -2.90
N GLY A 228 12.58 22.00 -2.11
CA GLY A 228 12.82 22.08 -0.68
C GLY A 228 13.81 23.16 -0.20
N CYS A 229 14.15 24.18 -1.00
CA CYS A 229 14.75 25.38 -0.41
C CYS A 229 13.64 26.32 0.08
N ASP A 230 13.57 26.48 1.40
CA ASP A 230 12.81 27.53 2.04
C ASP A 230 13.38 28.89 1.60
N GLY A 231 12.85 29.44 0.52
CA GLY A 231 12.86 30.89 0.32
C GLY A 231 11.87 31.53 1.28
N SER A 232 12.14 31.43 2.58
CA SER A 232 11.46 32.31 3.53
C SER A 232 12.08 33.69 3.38
N PRO A 233 11.33 34.74 2.96
CA PRO A 233 11.79 36.09 3.23
C PRO A 233 11.90 36.22 4.75
N ALA A 234 13.05 36.70 5.23
CA ALA A 234 13.13 37.23 6.57
C ALA A 234 12.02 38.29 6.71
N ILE A 235 11.05 38.00 7.56
CA ILE A 235 10.14 39.03 8.06
C ILE A 235 10.89 39.62 9.25
N ASP A 236 11.39 40.84 9.07
CA ASP A 236 11.79 41.74 10.16
C ASP A 236 10.56 42.12 11.01
#